data_AF-A0A8T2VBD0-F1
#
_entry.id   AF-A0A8T2VBD0-F1
#
_cell.length_a   1.000
_cell.length_b   1.000
_cell.length_c   1.000
_cell.angle_alpha   90.00
_cell.angle_beta   90.00
_cell.angle_gamma   90.00
#
_symmetry.space_group_name_H-M   'P 1'
#
loop_
_entity.id
_entity.type
_entity.pdbx_description
1 polymer ?
#
loop_
_entity_poly.entity_id
_entity_poly.type
_entity_poly.pdbx_seq_one_letter_code
_entity_poly.pdbx_strand_id
1 'polypeptide(L)'
;MPMWLARFDFLAREVQDLLISKGSTFKPEEILKAVGSVLFKIQGFKREVANLDTNSFYLHLVLTLGSGSGILICIIYMEVCRRLGVLVKGAEVGDELLLWPLVDNLQECYKHCTGDRRCYFELLAFHHPAVLFGSNIGPSSHSSFEVPMLNFATNKQVVGMVLSKLKNLHWKDACKVRPGYALTDPLHPLAQVKSTQGDSHELAVGALLRPKSLRLAIMASERLRLLCPHDWVLMRDHGLLLYHNKRYGEAVQELSICAALAPSGDRHMLEHFVEKLHLLHIESSWSSLKPPSAPSTLA
;
A
#
# COMPACT_ATOMS: atom_id res chain seq x y z
N MET A 1 -6.18 -27.91 -7.04
CA MET A 1 -6.35 -26.60 -7.69
C MET A 1 -6.55 -25.55 -6.60
N PRO A 2 -5.76 -24.47 -6.54
CA PRO A 2 -5.94 -23.47 -5.49
C PRO A 2 -7.33 -22.82 -5.64
N MET A 3 -8.14 -22.91 -4.59
CA MET A 3 -9.57 -22.54 -4.52
C MET A 3 -9.90 -21.17 -5.12
N TRP A 4 -8.94 -20.24 -5.09
CA TRP A 4 -9.07 -18.86 -5.57
C TRP A 4 -9.09 -18.72 -7.09
N LEU A 5 -8.38 -19.59 -7.84
CA LEU A 5 -8.45 -19.58 -9.31
C LEU A 5 -9.84 -19.97 -9.80
N ALA A 6 -10.42 -21.00 -9.17
CA ALA A 6 -11.80 -21.41 -9.45
C ALA A 6 -12.80 -20.30 -9.16
N ARG A 7 -12.55 -19.44 -8.16
CA ARG A 7 -13.39 -18.26 -7.87
C ARG A 7 -13.33 -17.24 -9.01
N PHE A 8 -12.16 -16.97 -9.58
CA PHE A 8 -12.07 -16.10 -10.74
C PHE A 8 -12.75 -16.68 -11.98
N ASP A 9 -12.61 -17.99 -12.21
CA ASP A 9 -13.26 -18.66 -13.34
C ASP A 9 -14.79 -18.66 -13.17
N PHE A 10 -15.27 -18.79 -11.94
CA PHE A 10 -16.69 -18.61 -11.60
C PHE A 10 -17.17 -17.19 -11.92
N LEU A 11 -16.45 -16.16 -11.49
CA LEU A 11 -16.79 -14.76 -11.77
C LEU A 11 -16.82 -14.48 -13.28
N ALA A 12 -15.86 -15.02 -14.03
CA ALA A 12 -15.83 -14.87 -15.49
C ALA A 12 -17.03 -15.56 -16.17
N ARG A 13 -17.39 -16.77 -15.73
CA ARG A 13 -18.57 -17.48 -16.24
C ARG A 13 -19.86 -16.73 -15.95
N GLU A 14 -20.03 -16.21 -14.74
CA GLU A 14 -21.21 -15.43 -14.37
C GLU A 14 -21.37 -14.16 -15.24
N VAL A 15 -20.24 -13.54 -15.64
CA VAL A 15 -20.26 -12.44 -16.62
C VAL A 15 -20.68 -12.92 -18.01
N GLN A 16 -20.19 -14.08 -18.46
CA GLN A 16 -20.61 -14.66 -19.74
C GLN A 16 -22.10 -14.99 -19.76
N ASP A 17 -22.62 -15.61 -18.69
CA ASP A 17 -24.03 -15.96 -18.55
C ASP A 17 -24.90 -14.69 -18.59
N LEU A 18 -24.46 -13.62 -17.92
CA LEU A 18 -25.15 -12.32 -17.95
C LEU A 18 -25.15 -11.72 -19.36
N LEU A 19 -24.05 -11.79 -20.11
CA LEU A 19 -23.99 -11.31 -21.49
C LEU A 19 -24.90 -12.11 -22.42
N ILE A 20 -24.90 -13.44 -22.30
CA ILE A 20 -25.76 -14.34 -23.08
C ILE A 20 -27.24 -14.05 -22.77
N SER A 21 -27.60 -13.90 -21.50
CA SER A 21 -28.98 -13.63 -21.08
C SER A 21 -29.55 -12.32 -21.62
N LYS A 22 -28.69 -11.31 -21.85
CA LYS A 22 -29.08 -10.01 -22.40
C LYS A 22 -29.12 -9.98 -23.93
N GLY A 23 -28.73 -11.06 -24.61
CA GLY A 23 -28.52 -11.06 -26.07
C GLY A 23 -27.44 -10.06 -26.51
N SER A 24 -26.55 -9.71 -25.59
CA SER A 24 -25.53 -8.67 -25.76
C SER A 24 -24.40 -9.16 -26.65
N THR A 25 -23.79 -8.25 -27.42
CA THR A 25 -22.61 -8.60 -28.22
C THR A 25 -21.37 -8.63 -27.34
N PHE A 26 -20.39 -9.50 -27.64
CA PHE A 26 -19.10 -9.56 -26.92
C PHE A 26 -18.18 -8.38 -27.26
N LYS A 27 -18.75 -7.17 -27.36
CA LYS A 27 -17.99 -5.93 -27.51
C LYS A 27 -17.33 -5.58 -26.17
N PRO A 28 -16.11 -5.04 -26.18
CA PRO A 28 -15.39 -4.70 -24.95
C PRO A 28 -16.18 -3.79 -24.00
N GLU A 29 -16.98 -2.85 -24.52
CA GLU A 29 -17.82 -1.96 -23.71
C GLU A 29 -18.90 -2.70 -22.93
N GLU A 30 -19.57 -3.65 -23.58
CA GLU A 30 -20.61 -4.47 -22.96
C GLU A 30 -20.00 -5.42 -21.94
N ILE A 31 -18.80 -5.95 -22.22
CA ILE A 31 -18.03 -6.76 -21.26
C ILE A 31 -17.65 -5.94 -20.03
N LEU A 32 -17.07 -4.74 -20.18
CA LEU A 32 -16.69 -3.88 -19.04
C LEU A 32 -17.90 -3.51 -18.18
N LYS A 33 -19.04 -3.21 -18.82
CA LYS A 33 -20.33 -3.00 -18.14
C LYS A 33 -20.83 -4.30 -17.49
N ALA A 34 -20.72 -5.46 -18.10
CA ALA A 34 -21.16 -6.71 -17.48
C ALA A 34 -20.31 -7.07 -16.26
N VAL A 35 -18.98 -6.92 -16.36
CA VAL A 35 -18.02 -7.22 -15.27
C VAL A 35 -18.34 -6.44 -14.01
N GLY A 36 -18.50 -5.12 -14.08
CA GLY A 36 -18.83 -4.39 -12.85
C GLY A 36 -20.24 -4.68 -12.31
N SER A 37 -21.13 -5.29 -13.10
CA SER A 37 -22.52 -5.56 -12.65
C SER A 37 -22.46 -6.83 -11.84
N VAL A 38 -21.76 -7.83 -12.38
CA VAL A 38 -21.44 -9.05 -11.65
C VAL A 38 -20.67 -8.72 -10.38
N LEU A 39 -19.56 -7.99 -10.47
CA LEU A 39 -18.74 -7.71 -9.29
C LEU A 39 -19.48 -6.87 -8.24
N PHE A 40 -20.04 -5.72 -8.61
CA PHE A 40 -20.56 -4.77 -7.60
C PHE A 40 -22.03 -4.99 -7.24
N LYS A 41 -22.88 -5.42 -8.18
CA LYS A 41 -24.32 -5.58 -7.91
C LYS A 41 -24.69 -7.00 -7.51
N ILE A 42 -24.19 -8.00 -8.22
CA ILE A 42 -24.58 -9.41 -8.01
C ILE A 42 -23.74 -10.02 -6.89
N GLN A 43 -22.42 -9.94 -7.01
CA GLN A 43 -21.46 -10.48 -6.04
C GLN A 43 -21.20 -9.53 -4.87
N GLY A 44 -21.68 -8.29 -4.95
CA GLY A 44 -21.70 -7.34 -3.84
C GLY A 44 -20.33 -6.87 -3.38
N PHE A 45 -19.32 -6.85 -4.27
CA PHE A 45 -18.01 -6.35 -3.92
C PHE A 45 -18.08 -4.87 -3.49
N LYS A 46 -17.39 -4.51 -2.41
CA LYS A 46 -17.38 -3.16 -1.85
C LYS A 46 -15.97 -2.73 -1.51
N ARG A 47 -15.66 -1.46 -1.80
CA ARG A 47 -14.41 -0.84 -1.35
C ARG A 47 -14.54 -0.46 0.11
N GLU A 48 -13.62 -0.96 0.91
CA GLU A 48 -13.48 -0.50 2.29
C GLU A 48 -12.89 0.92 2.28
N VAL A 49 -13.65 1.90 2.79
CA VAL A 49 -13.24 3.32 2.80
C VAL A 49 -12.24 3.59 3.91
N ALA A 50 -12.31 2.81 4.98
CA ALA A 50 -11.38 2.87 6.08
C ALA A 50 -10.18 1.94 5.80
N ASN A 51 -9.02 2.51 5.49
CA ASN A 51 -7.72 1.81 5.55
C ASN A 51 -7.40 1.45 7.03
N LEU A 52 -8.29 0.77 7.73
CA LEU A 52 -8.16 0.37 9.13
C LEU A 52 -8.00 -1.14 9.26
N ASP A 53 -8.64 -1.92 8.38
CA ASP A 53 -8.53 -3.38 8.40
C ASP A 53 -7.47 -3.87 7.42
N THR A 54 -6.51 -4.64 7.95
CA THR A 54 -5.46 -5.29 7.16
C THR A 54 -6.04 -6.37 6.25
N ASN A 55 -7.19 -6.98 6.62
CA ASN A 55 -7.84 -8.03 5.83
C ASN A 55 -8.16 -7.57 4.40
N SER A 56 -8.44 -6.27 4.22
CA SER A 56 -8.74 -5.63 2.94
C SER A 56 -7.57 -5.65 1.92
N PHE A 57 -6.38 -6.10 2.33
CA PHE A 57 -5.18 -6.20 1.50
C PHE A 57 -4.74 -7.65 1.21
N TYR A 58 -5.53 -8.65 1.64
CA TYR A 58 -5.29 -10.06 1.30
C TYR A 58 -6.31 -10.56 0.27
N LEU A 59 -5.82 -10.95 -0.92
CA LEU A 59 -6.68 -11.32 -2.05
C LEU A 59 -7.69 -12.43 -1.72
N HIS A 60 -7.28 -13.46 -0.99
CA HIS A 60 -8.16 -14.57 -0.61
C HIS A 60 -9.30 -14.13 0.30
N LEU A 61 -9.05 -13.18 1.22
CA LEU A 61 -10.09 -12.62 2.09
C LEU A 61 -11.04 -11.73 1.29
N VAL A 62 -10.52 -10.88 0.41
CA VAL A 62 -11.36 -10.02 -0.44
C VAL A 62 -12.27 -10.85 -1.34
N LEU A 63 -11.77 -11.93 -1.95
CA LEU A 63 -12.57 -12.83 -2.78
C LEU A 63 -13.67 -13.59 -2.00
N THR A 64 -13.46 -13.80 -0.70
CA THR A 64 -14.39 -14.53 0.18
C THR A 64 -15.42 -13.62 0.82
N LEU A 65 -14.98 -12.47 1.34
CA LEU A 65 -15.80 -11.52 2.08
C LEU A 65 -16.51 -10.50 1.17
N GLY A 66 -16.01 -10.29 -0.04
CA GLY A 66 -16.50 -9.26 -0.95
C GLY A 66 -16.15 -7.83 -0.51
N SER A 67 -15.41 -7.61 0.57
CA SER A 67 -14.90 -6.28 0.96
C SER A 67 -13.37 -6.22 0.83
N GLY A 68 -12.84 -5.15 0.23
CA GLY A 68 -11.41 -5.01 0.02
C GLY A 68 -10.93 -3.59 -0.27
N SER A 69 -9.61 -3.44 -0.30
CA SER A 69 -8.95 -2.20 -0.72
C SER A 69 -9.19 -1.95 -2.20
N GLY A 70 -9.15 -0.67 -2.60
CA GLY A 70 -9.30 -0.28 -4.01
C GLY A 70 -8.33 -1.04 -4.92
N ILE A 71 -7.07 -1.17 -4.51
CA ILE A 71 -6.03 -1.87 -5.27
C ILE A 71 -6.39 -3.34 -5.51
N LEU A 72 -6.87 -4.07 -4.49
CA LEU A 72 -7.24 -5.47 -4.67
C LEU A 72 -8.50 -5.65 -5.53
N ILE A 73 -9.50 -4.78 -5.38
CA ILE A 73 -10.69 -4.79 -6.24
C ILE A 73 -10.30 -4.51 -7.68
N CYS A 74 -9.37 -3.58 -7.92
CA CYS A 74 -8.80 -3.31 -9.24
C CYS A 74 -8.09 -4.53 -9.82
N ILE A 75 -7.29 -5.25 -9.03
CA ILE A 75 -6.65 -6.51 -9.47
C ILE A 75 -7.70 -7.54 -9.85
N ILE A 76 -8.76 -7.71 -9.05
CA ILE A 76 -9.84 -8.65 -9.35
C ILE A 76 -10.52 -8.27 -10.67
N TYR A 77 -10.84 -6.99 -10.84
CA TYR A 77 -11.46 -6.47 -12.06
C TYR A 77 -10.60 -6.75 -13.31
N MET A 78 -9.31 -6.37 -13.28
CA MET A 78 -8.38 -6.63 -14.39
C MET A 78 -8.30 -8.11 -14.73
N GLU A 79 -8.24 -8.97 -13.71
CA GLU A 79 -8.05 -10.40 -13.86
C GLU A 79 -9.31 -11.10 -14.39
N VAL A 80 -10.51 -10.59 -14.08
CA VAL A 80 -11.78 -11.04 -14.71
C VAL A 80 -11.88 -10.54 -16.15
N CYS A 81 -11.58 -9.27 -16.43
CA CYS A 81 -11.57 -8.73 -17.80
C CYS A 81 -10.61 -9.50 -18.70
N ARG A 82 -9.41 -9.81 -18.20
CA ARG A 82 -8.39 -10.59 -18.93
C ARG A 82 -8.89 -11.97 -19.33
N ARG A 83 -9.66 -12.65 -18.47
CA ARG A 83 -10.29 -13.95 -18.80
C ARG A 83 -11.35 -13.84 -19.90
N LEU A 84 -11.96 -12.67 -20.05
CA LEU A 84 -12.97 -12.39 -21.06
C LEU A 84 -12.37 -11.78 -22.34
N GLY A 85 -11.04 -11.75 -22.46
CA GLY A 85 -10.33 -11.24 -23.64
C GLY A 85 -10.20 -9.71 -23.70
N VAL A 86 -10.60 -8.98 -22.66
CA VAL A 86 -10.45 -7.52 -22.59
C VAL A 86 -9.23 -7.17 -21.76
N LEU A 87 -8.26 -6.49 -22.37
CA LEU A 87 -7.07 -6.05 -21.67
C LEU A 87 -7.33 -4.73 -20.94
N VAL A 88 -7.16 -4.74 -19.63
CA VAL A 88 -7.22 -3.56 -18.77
C VAL A 88 -5.89 -3.46 -18.03
N LYS A 89 -5.27 -2.28 -18.08
CA LYS A 89 -4.04 -2.00 -17.34
C LYS A 89 -4.32 -1.09 -16.15
N GLY A 90 -3.51 -1.24 -15.11
CA GLY A 90 -3.47 -0.31 -14.00
C GLY A 90 -2.57 0.87 -14.31
N ALA A 91 -2.89 2.06 -13.80
CA ALA A 91 -1.99 3.20 -13.74
C ALA A 91 -1.90 3.71 -12.30
N GLU A 92 -0.67 3.94 -11.85
CA GLU A 92 -0.38 4.42 -10.49
C GLU A 92 -0.57 5.94 -10.44
N VAL A 93 -1.45 6.40 -9.55
CA VAL A 93 -1.65 7.82 -9.27
C VAL A 93 -1.62 8.03 -7.76
N GLY A 94 -0.45 8.44 -7.26
CA GLY A 94 -0.20 8.51 -5.82
C GLY A 94 -0.35 7.13 -5.18
N ASP A 95 -1.21 7.04 -4.16
CA ASP A 95 -1.46 5.80 -3.43
C ASP A 95 -2.61 4.95 -4.02
N GLU A 96 -3.18 5.34 -5.15
CA GLU A 96 -4.33 4.65 -5.76
C GLU A 96 -3.98 4.06 -7.13
N LEU A 97 -4.66 2.96 -7.44
CA LEU A 97 -4.54 2.28 -8.72
C LEU A 97 -5.77 2.60 -9.58
N LEU A 98 -5.56 3.35 -10.66
CA LEU A 98 -6.59 3.60 -11.66
C LEU A 98 -6.60 2.49 -12.70
N LEU A 99 -7.77 2.19 -13.25
CA LEU A 99 -7.92 1.20 -14.32
C LEU A 99 -8.08 1.89 -15.66
N TRP A 100 -7.41 1.35 -16.66
CA TRP A 100 -7.39 1.87 -18.01
C TRP A 100 -7.61 0.72 -19.02
N PRO A 101 -8.79 0.62 -19.65
CA PRO A 101 -9.02 -0.39 -20.67
C PRO A 101 -8.21 -0.05 -21.94
N LEU A 102 -7.70 -1.06 -22.65
CA LEU A 102 -6.99 -0.88 -23.91
C LEU A 102 -7.91 -1.30 -25.06
N VAL A 103 -8.76 -0.37 -25.49
CA VAL A 103 -9.75 -0.58 -26.55
C VAL A 103 -9.59 0.47 -27.65
N ASP A 104 -9.81 0.08 -28.90
CA ASP A 104 -9.55 0.93 -30.08
C ASP A 104 -10.41 2.20 -30.15
N ASN A 105 -11.51 2.30 -29.37
CA ASN A 105 -12.44 3.44 -29.34
C ASN A 105 -12.69 3.99 -27.91
N LEU A 106 -11.62 4.28 -27.17
CA LEU A 106 -11.69 4.70 -25.77
C LEU A 106 -12.67 5.86 -25.49
N GLN A 107 -12.76 6.83 -26.40
CA GLN A 107 -13.57 8.04 -26.22
C GLN A 107 -15.10 7.77 -26.21
N GLU A 108 -15.57 6.74 -26.92
CA GLU A 108 -17.00 6.36 -26.93
C GLU A 108 -17.40 5.63 -25.65
N CYS A 109 -16.50 4.81 -25.11
CA CYS A 109 -16.66 4.15 -23.81
C CYS A 109 -16.91 5.18 -22.69
N TYR A 110 -16.14 6.28 -22.68
CA TYR A 110 -16.28 7.36 -21.70
C TYR A 110 -17.61 8.13 -21.84
N LYS A 111 -18.04 8.44 -23.07
CA LYS A 111 -19.30 9.19 -23.31
C LYS A 111 -20.55 8.43 -22.90
N HIS A 112 -20.54 7.09 -23.02
CA HIS A 112 -21.71 6.27 -22.69
C HIS A 112 -21.86 6.01 -21.17
N CYS A 113 -20.81 6.22 -20.38
CA CYS A 113 -20.82 5.96 -18.94
C CYS A 113 -21.35 7.13 -18.09
N THR A 114 -21.43 8.36 -18.62
CA THR A 114 -21.85 9.55 -17.87
C THR A 114 -23.36 9.69 -17.67
N GLY A 115 -24.17 8.83 -18.32
CA GLY A 115 -25.64 8.95 -18.34
C GLY A 115 -26.40 8.23 -17.22
N ASP A 116 -25.79 7.28 -16.49
CA ASP A 116 -26.53 6.40 -15.57
C ASP A 116 -25.95 6.45 -14.15
N ARG A 117 -26.63 7.20 -13.26
CA ARG A 117 -26.18 7.61 -11.91
C ARG A 117 -25.92 6.48 -10.91
N ARG A 118 -25.87 5.22 -11.31
CA ARG A 118 -25.61 4.08 -10.42
C ARG A 118 -24.69 3.02 -11.02
N CYS A 119 -24.01 3.30 -12.15
CA CYS A 119 -23.15 2.33 -12.83
C CYS A 119 -21.86 2.93 -13.44
N TYR A 120 -20.81 2.91 -12.63
CA TYR A 120 -19.40 2.64 -12.97
C TYR A 120 -18.51 3.84 -13.27
N PHE A 121 -17.31 3.76 -12.69
CA PHE A 121 -16.16 4.60 -13.01
C PHE A 121 -16.39 6.12 -12.83
N GLU A 122 -17.04 6.52 -11.74
CA GLU A 122 -16.51 7.67 -10.99
C GLU A 122 -15.13 7.23 -10.50
N LEU A 123 -14.12 7.73 -11.20
CA LEU A 123 -12.71 7.69 -10.86
C LEU A 123 -12.49 7.50 -9.35
N LEU A 124 -11.55 6.62 -8.98
CA LEU A 124 -10.77 6.76 -7.74
C LEU A 124 -9.96 8.07 -7.70
N ALA A 125 -10.36 9.10 -8.44
CA ALA A 125 -10.05 10.48 -8.21
C ALA A 125 -11.16 11.03 -7.30
N PHE A 126 -10.87 11.07 -6.01
CA PHE A 126 -11.46 12.13 -5.20
C PHE A 126 -11.22 13.45 -5.93
N HIS A 127 -12.31 14.12 -6.30
CA HIS A 127 -12.38 15.44 -6.94
C HIS A 127 -11.76 15.57 -8.35
N HIS A 128 -12.66 15.88 -9.29
CA HIS A 128 -12.44 16.69 -10.49
C HIS A 128 -11.50 16.16 -11.60
N PRO A 129 -12.04 15.94 -12.82
CA PRO A 129 -11.25 15.99 -14.05
C PRO A 129 -10.62 17.37 -14.34
N ALA A 130 -10.89 18.39 -13.51
CA ALA A 130 -10.42 19.77 -13.73
C ALA A 130 -9.14 20.14 -12.97
N VAL A 131 -8.61 19.30 -12.07
CA VAL A 131 -7.48 19.71 -11.21
C VAL A 131 -6.11 19.38 -11.82
N LEU A 132 -6.03 18.74 -12.99
CA LEU A 132 -4.76 18.67 -13.73
C LEU A 132 -4.41 19.96 -14.49
N PHE A 133 -5.32 20.93 -14.59
CA PHE A 133 -5.03 22.27 -15.08
C PHE A 133 -5.72 23.32 -14.22
N GLY A 134 -5.00 23.79 -13.19
CA GLY A 134 -5.34 25.05 -12.57
C GLY A 134 -5.17 26.19 -13.58
N SER A 135 -6.29 26.74 -14.04
CA SER A 135 -6.58 28.17 -14.24
C SER A 135 -7.21 28.50 -15.60
N ASN A 136 -8.47 28.93 -15.55
CA ASN A 136 -9.11 29.93 -16.41
C ASN A 136 -8.77 29.89 -17.91
N ILE A 137 -9.41 28.99 -18.66
CA ILE A 137 -9.64 29.24 -20.09
C ILE A 137 -11.14 29.11 -20.32
N GLY A 138 -11.75 30.24 -20.69
CA GLY A 138 -13.15 30.34 -21.06
C GLY A 138 -13.50 29.45 -22.26
N PRO A 139 -14.78 29.41 -22.65
CA PRO A 139 -15.30 28.44 -23.60
C PRO A 139 -14.93 28.84 -25.03
N SER A 140 -13.67 28.67 -25.41
CA SER A 140 -13.23 28.85 -26.79
C SER A 140 -11.85 28.27 -26.99
N SER A 141 -11.77 26.98 -27.25
CA SER A 141 -10.77 26.41 -28.16
C SER A 141 -11.00 24.90 -28.28
N HIS A 142 -11.30 24.49 -29.51
CA HIS A 142 -11.09 23.12 -29.96
C HIS A 142 -9.58 22.84 -29.93
N SER A 143 -9.06 22.36 -28.82
CA SER A 143 -7.76 21.70 -28.79
C SER A 143 -7.98 20.24 -28.47
N SER A 144 -7.46 19.40 -29.37
CA SER A 144 -7.37 17.95 -29.20
C SER A 144 -6.79 17.66 -27.82
N PHE A 145 -7.60 17.05 -26.95
CA PHE A 145 -7.17 16.60 -25.63
C PHE A 145 -6.15 15.46 -25.81
N GLU A 146 -4.86 15.79 -25.78
CA GLU A 146 -3.83 14.78 -25.54
C GLU A 146 -3.93 14.35 -24.08
N VAL A 147 -4.51 13.17 -23.87
CA VAL A 147 -4.55 12.51 -22.56
C VAL A 147 -3.11 12.41 -22.06
N PRO A 148 -2.76 12.96 -20.87
CA PRO A 148 -1.41 12.84 -20.35
C PRO A 148 -1.02 11.36 -20.35
N MET A 149 0.18 11.06 -20.83
CA MET A 149 0.69 9.71 -21.03
C MET A 149 0.74 8.98 -19.67
N LEU A 150 -0.35 8.30 -19.33
CA LEU A 150 -0.47 7.51 -18.11
C LEU A 150 0.57 6.38 -18.20
N ASN A 151 1.56 6.42 -17.32
CA ASN A 151 2.51 5.32 -17.21
C ASN A 151 1.80 4.12 -16.57
N PHE A 152 1.59 3.07 -17.36
CA PHE A 152 0.96 1.85 -16.86
C PHE A 152 1.82 1.23 -15.75
N ALA A 153 1.17 0.93 -14.63
CA ALA A 153 1.80 0.27 -13.50
C ALA A 153 2.22 -1.16 -13.89
N THR A 154 3.48 -1.47 -13.64
CA THR A 154 4.00 -2.84 -13.72
C THR A 154 3.46 -3.69 -12.58
N ASN A 155 3.43 -5.01 -12.74
CA ASN A 155 3.06 -5.93 -11.66
C ASN A 155 3.89 -5.69 -10.38
N LYS A 156 5.16 -5.34 -10.55
CA LYS A 156 6.08 -4.98 -9.48
C LYS A 156 5.61 -3.75 -8.70
N GLN A 157 5.20 -2.68 -9.39
CA GLN A 157 4.66 -1.48 -8.76
C GLN A 157 3.33 -1.76 -8.05
N VAL A 158 2.43 -2.54 -8.66
CA VAL A 158 1.15 -2.91 -8.05
C VAL A 158 1.35 -3.67 -6.74
N VAL A 159 2.25 -4.66 -6.72
CA VAL A 159 2.59 -5.39 -5.49
C VAL A 159 3.30 -4.46 -4.49
N GLY A 160 4.17 -3.57 -4.96
CA GLY A 160 4.85 -2.56 -4.14
C GLY A 160 3.87 -1.66 -3.38
N MET A 161 2.83 -1.15 -4.05
CA MET A 161 1.79 -0.34 -3.42
C MET A 161 1.05 -1.10 -2.31
N VAL A 162 0.65 -2.37 -2.58
CA VAL A 162 -0.03 -3.22 -1.58
C VAL A 162 0.88 -3.43 -0.35
N LEU A 163 2.15 -3.77 -0.58
CA LEU A 163 3.12 -4.00 0.51
C LEU A 163 3.41 -2.74 1.31
N SER A 164 3.52 -1.58 0.64
CA SER A 164 3.72 -0.29 1.31
C SER A 164 2.54 0.05 2.23
N LYS A 165 1.30 -0.12 1.74
CA LYS A 165 0.09 0.06 2.56
C LYS A 165 0.06 -0.93 3.74
N LEU A 166 0.34 -2.22 3.50
CA LEU A 166 0.43 -3.22 4.58
C LEU A 166 1.47 -2.86 5.64
N LYS A 167 2.67 -2.43 5.25
CA LYS A 167 3.72 -1.96 6.16
C LYS A 167 3.20 -0.85 7.07
N ASN A 168 2.60 0.19 6.47
CA ASN A 168 2.10 1.36 7.20
C ASN A 168 0.95 1.02 8.14
N LEU A 169 0.04 0.12 7.72
CA LEU A 169 -1.06 -0.34 8.56
C LEU A 169 -0.57 -1.14 9.76
N HIS A 170 0.36 -2.06 9.54
CA HIS A 170 0.96 -2.85 10.61
C HIS A 170 1.78 -2.01 11.58
N TRP A 171 2.50 -1.00 11.08
CA TRP A 171 3.17 -0.01 11.90
C TRP A 171 2.18 0.78 12.76
N LYS A 172 1.13 1.34 12.14
CA LYS A 172 0.08 2.08 12.86
C LYS A 172 -0.59 1.20 13.91
N ASP A 173 -0.85 -0.06 13.60
CA ASP A 173 -1.43 -1.02 14.54
C ASP A 173 -0.47 -1.37 15.69
N ALA A 174 0.84 -1.45 15.42
CA ALA A 174 1.87 -1.61 16.44
C ALA A 174 1.93 -0.40 17.38
N CYS A 175 1.74 0.80 16.85
CA CYS A 175 1.77 2.08 17.56
C CYS A 175 0.45 2.45 18.25
N LYS A 176 -0.63 1.66 18.17
CA LYS A 176 -1.96 2.00 18.75
C LYS A 176 -1.94 2.36 20.25
N VAL A 177 -0.87 2.04 20.97
CA VAL A 177 -0.64 2.44 22.37
C VAL A 177 -0.33 3.95 22.50
N ARG A 178 0.20 4.62 21.45
CA ARG A 178 0.45 6.07 21.38
C ARG A 178 0.26 6.61 19.94
N PRO A 179 -0.88 7.23 19.60
CA PRO A 179 -1.11 7.77 18.27
C PRO A 179 -0.19 8.97 17.96
N GLY A 180 0.30 9.07 16.72
CA GLY A 180 1.16 10.17 16.26
C GLY A 180 2.65 9.84 16.17
N TYR A 181 3.07 8.64 16.58
CA TYR A 181 4.45 8.20 16.46
C TYR A 181 4.81 7.82 15.01
N ALA A 182 5.64 8.64 14.36
CA ALA A 182 6.14 8.37 13.02
C ALA A 182 7.36 7.44 13.07
N LEU A 183 7.52 6.62 12.04
CA LEU A 183 8.62 5.66 11.95
C LEU A 183 10.01 6.35 11.99
N THR A 184 10.10 7.56 11.44
CA THR A 184 11.32 8.36 11.34
C THR A 184 11.61 9.25 12.54
N ASP A 185 10.73 9.27 13.55
CA ASP A 185 10.93 10.07 14.77
C ASP A 185 12.31 9.87 15.44
N PRO A 186 12.89 8.65 15.49
CA PRO A 186 14.23 8.45 16.05
C PRO A 186 15.35 9.21 15.33
N LEU A 187 15.15 9.55 14.06
CA LEU A 187 16.14 10.28 13.24
C LEU A 187 16.10 11.80 13.46
N HIS A 188 15.01 12.32 14.05
CA HIS A 188 14.83 13.75 14.29
C HIS A 188 14.61 14.05 15.78
N PRO A 189 15.65 13.92 16.65
CA PRO A 189 15.50 14.10 18.09
C PRO A 189 15.02 15.50 18.52
N LEU A 190 15.14 16.51 17.65
CA LEU A 190 14.98 17.94 17.98
C LEU A 190 13.67 18.58 17.49
N ALA A 191 12.75 17.83 16.87
CA ALA A 191 11.43 18.35 16.46
C ALA A 191 10.35 18.18 17.54
N GLN A 192 10.74 18.14 18.82
CA GLN A 192 9.79 18.29 19.93
C GLN A 192 9.26 19.72 19.94
N VAL A 193 8.13 19.90 19.26
CA VAL A 193 7.28 21.07 19.39
C VAL A 193 6.95 21.28 20.86
N LYS A 194 7.13 22.54 21.27
CA LYS A 194 6.62 23.16 22.50
C LYS A 194 5.16 22.73 22.76
N SER A 195 4.95 21.70 23.57
CA SER A 195 3.70 21.51 24.29
C SER A 195 3.97 21.84 25.76
N THR A 196 3.35 22.93 26.18
CA THR A 196 3.18 23.33 27.58
C THR A 196 2.86 22.14 28.48
N GLN A 197 3.55 22.12 29.62
CA GLN A 197 3.28 21.33 30.82
C GLN A 197 3.55 19.83 30.73
N GLY A 198 4.77 19.48 31.18
CA GLY A 198 4.93 18.50 32.25
C GLY A 198 4.57 17.06 31.91
N ASP A 199 5.32 16.46 30.99
CA ASP A 199 5.71 15.05 31.11
C ASP A 199 6.94 14.82 30.25
N SER A 200 7.94 14.16 30.81
CA SER A 200 9.22 13.84 30.20
C SER A 200 9.01 12.90 29.00
N HIS A 201 8.68 13.46 27.84
CA HIS A 201 8.41 12.73 26.61
C HIS A 201 9.69 12.42 25.81
N GLU A 202 10.76 11.94 26.47
CA GLU A 202 11.70 11.08 25.78
C GLU A 202 11.02 9.73 25.59
N LEU A 203 10.88 9.27 24.34
CA LEU A 203 10.56 7.86 24.12
C LEU A 203 11.71 7.04 24.71
N ALA A 204 11.52 6.56 25.95
CA ALA A 204 12.37 5.55 26.52
C ALA A 204 12.53 4.43 25.49
N VAL A 205 13.77 3.98 25.29
CA VAL A 205 14.12 2.75 24.59
C VAL A 205 13.20 1.64 25.12
N GLY A 206 12.11 1.33 24.40
CA GLY A 206 11.09 0.40 24.89
C GLY A 206 9.64 0.90 24.98
N ALA A 207 9.22 1.91 24.21
CA ALA A 207 7.79 2.11 23.97
C ALA A 207 7.14 0.79 23.55
N LEU A 208 6.09 0.37 24.26
CA LEU A 208 5.51 -0.97 24.18
C LEU A 208 4.74 -1.15 22.86
N LEU A 209 5.46 -1.36 21.75
CA LEU A 209 4.88 -1.71 20.46
C LEU A 209 4.30 -3.11 20.53
N ARG A 210 3.18 -3.35 19.83
CA ARG A 210 2.62 -4.70 19.72
C ARG A 210 3.59 -5.59 18.92
N PRO A 211 4.19 -6.64 19.53
CA PRO A 211 5.25 -7.41 18.86
C PRO A 211 4.78 -8.09 17.57
N LYS A 212 3.52 -8.59 17.56
CA LYS A 212 2.93 -9.25 16.39
C LYS A 212 2.80 -8.28 15.20
N SER A 213 2.22 -7.11 15.42
CA SER A 213 2.00 -6.12 14.36
C SER A 213 3.33 -5.54 13.86
N LEU A 214 4.29 -5.31 14.77
CA LEU A 214 5.65 -4.90 14.40
C LEU A 214 6.35 -5.94 13.52
N ARG A 215 6.26 -7.23 13.87
CA ARG A 215 6.80 -8.32 13.05
C ARG A 215 6.18 -8.35 11.65
N LEU A 216 4.87 -8.13 11.54
CA LEU A 216 4.20 -8.08 10.24
C LEU A 216 4.63 -6.86 9.41
N ALA A 217 4.87 -5.70 10.05
CA ALA A 217 5.43 -4.53 9.38
C ALA A 217 6.84 -4.82 8.84
N ILE A 218 7.70 -5.48 9.63
CA ILE A 218 9.03 -5.92 9.21
C ILE A 218 8.91 -6.84 7.99
N MET A 219 8.08 -7.89 8.05
CA MET A 219 7.91 -8.83 6.94
C MET A 219 7.35 -8.19 5.66
N ALA A 220 6.52 -7.14 5.78
CA ALA A 220 6.05 -6.36 4.64
C ALA A 220 7.19 -5.51 4.04
N SER A 221 7.98 -4.86 4.90
CA SER A 221 9.14 -4.06 4.47
C SER A 221 10.26 -4.89 3.82
N GLU A 222 10.52 -6.11 4.31
CA GLU A 222 11.49 -7.04 3.70
C GLU A 222 11.10 -7.37 2.26
N ARG A 223 9.82 -7.72 2.03
CA ARG A 223 9.31 -8.01 0.68
C ARG A 223 9.36 -6.77 -0.21
N LEU A 224 9.08 -5.59 0.33
CA LEU A 224 9.15 -4.34 -0.41
C LEU A 224 10.59 -4.02 -0.83
N ARG A 225 11.58 -4.32 0.03
CA ARG A 225 13.02 -4.19 -0.28
C ARG A 225 13.46 -5.15 -1.39
N LEU A 226 12.94 -6.37 -1.42
CA LEU A 226 13.18 -7.32 -2.53
C LEU A 226 12.65 -6.78 -3.87
N LEU A 227 11.54 -6.05 -3.86
CA LEU A 227 11.04 -5.40 -5.06
C LEU A 227 11.95 -4.22 -5.43
N CYS A 228 12.21 -3.29 -4.51
CA CYS A 228 12.94 -2.06 -4.81
C CYS A 228 14.26 -1.97 -4.01
N PRO A 229 15.32 -2.69 -4.43
CA PRO A 229 16.55 -2.80 -3.63
C PRO A 229 17.39 -1.52 -3.58
N HIS A 230 17.21 -0.59 -4.52
CA HIS A 230 17.98 0.65 -4.62
C HIS A 230 17.24 1.86 -4.02
N ASP A 231 16.04 1.66 -3.47
CA ASP A 231 15.28 2.74 -2.85
C ASP A 231 15.72 2.91 -1.39
N TRP A 232 16.55 3.92 -1.16
CA TRP A 232 17.11 4.21 0.16
C TRP A 232 16.03 4.53 1.19
N VAL A 233 14.87 5.10 0.79
CA VAL A 233 13.76 5.42 1.72
C VAL A 233 13.18 4.14 2.30
N LEU A 234 13.02 3.11 1.46
CA LEU A 234 12.54 1.80 1.88
C LEU A 234 13.56 1.06 2.74
N MET A 235 14.86 1.22 2.45
CA MET A 235 15.94 0.66 3.28
C MET A 235 15.97 1.32 4.66
N ARG A 236 15.89 2.66 4.71
CA ARG A 236 15.78 3.43 5.96
C ARG A 236 14.62 2.94 6.80
N ASP A 237 13.43 2.89 6.23
CA ASP A 237 12.23 2.47 6.93
C ASP A 237 12.37 1.04 7.48
N HIS A 238 12.97 0.13 6.71
CA HIS A 238 13.24 -1.23 7.18
C HIS A 238 14.22 -1.26 8.36
N GLY A 239 15.33 -0.52 8.27
CA GLY A 239 16.31 -0.41 9.35
C GLY A 239 15.71 0.18 10.63
N LEU A 240 14.81 1.16 10.51
CA LEU A 240 14.09 1.73 11.65
C LEU A 240 13.09 0.74 12.28
N LEU A 241 12.41 -0.08 11.48
CA LEU A 241 11.57 -1.16 12.01
C LEU A 241 12.39 -2.19 12.80
N LEU A 242 13.60 -2.53 12.34
CA LEU A 242 14.53 -3.41 13.06
C LEU A 242 15.00 -2.78 14.38
N TYR A 243 15.32 -1.48 14.37
CA TYR A 243 15.64 -0.71 15.58
C TYR A 243 14.50 -0.78 16.61
N HIS A 244 13.26 -0.54 16.19
CA HIS A 244 12.08 -0.63 17.06
C HIS A 244 11.86 -2.03 17.63
N ASN A 245 12.27 -3.06 16.90
CA ASN A 245 12.24 -4.45 17.35
C ASN A 245 13.48 -4.88 18.15
N LYS A 246 14.35 -3.93 18.52
CA LYS A 246 15.60 -4.13 19.27
C LYS A 246 16.61 -5.06 18.60
N ARG A 247 16.51 -5.26 17.28
CA ARG A 247 17.48 -6.03 16.48
C ARG A 247 18.61 -5.11 16.05
N TYR A 248 19.35 -4.56 17.02
CA TYR A 248 20.30 -3.47 16.79
C TYR A 248 21.42 -3.84 15.81
N GLY A 249 21.94 -5.07 15.86
CA GLY A 249 23.00 -5.50 14.93
C GLY A 249 22.55 -5.47 13.46
N GLU A 250 21.34 -5.94 13.17
CA GLU A 250 20.78 -5.90 11.81
C GLU A 250 20.36 -4.49 11.40
N ALA A 251 19.82 -3.71 12.35
CA ALA A 251 19.48 -2.31 12.12
C ALA A 251 20.73 -1.49 11.75
N VAL A 252 21.85 -1.72 12.43
CA VAL A 252 23.15 -1.10 12.11
C VAL A 252 23.56 -1.45 10.69
N GLN A 253 23.58 -2.73 10.33
CA GLN A 253 23.98 -3.16 8.98
C GLN A 253 23.13 -2.50 7.89
N GLU A 254 21.81 -2.54 8.02
CA GLU A 254 20.88 -1.98 7.04
C GLU A 254 21.00 -0.44 6.96
N LEU A 255 21.09 0.25 8.09
CA LEU A 255 21.16 1.72 8.12
C LEU A 255 22.53 2.26 7.70
N SER A 256 23.62 1.52 7.95
CA SER A 256 24.95 1.86 7.41
C SER A 256 24.97 1.82 5.89
N ILE A 257 24.37 0.78 5.28
CA ILE A 257 24.23 0.70 3.82
C ILE A 257 23.31 1.83 3.32
N CYS A 258 22.20 2.08 4.02
CA CYS A 258 21.28 3.16 3.69
C CYS A 258 21.97 4.53 3.70
N ALA A 259 22.82 4.83 4.68
CA ALA A 259 23.54 6.10 4.78
C ALA A 259 24.48 6.32 3.58
N ALA A 260 25.15 5.26 3.10
CA ALA A 260 26.01 5.31 1.92
C ALA A 260 25.23 5.64 0.63
N LEU A 261 23.99 5.14 0.51
CA LEU A 261 23.11 5.36 -0.65
C LEU A 261 22.28 6.64 -0.56
N ALA A 262 22.09 7.19 0.64
CA ALA A 262 21.26 8.36 0.86
C ALA A 262 21.84 9.63 0.20
N PRO A 263 20.97 10.57 -0.24
CA PRO A 263 21.37 11.91 -0.64
C PRO A 263 22.13 12.65 0.47
N SER A 264 22.97 13.62 0.10
CA SER A 264 23.82 14.35 1.05
C SER A 264 23.07 15.01 2.21
N GLY A 265 21.82 15.46 1.99
CA GLY A 265 21.00 16.07 3.04
C GLY A 265 20.59 15.13 4.17
N ASP A 266 20.32 13.87 3.85
CA ASP A 266 19.85 12.86 4.82
C ASP A 266 20.98 11.99 5.38
N ARG A 267 22.13 11.96 4.69
CA ARG A 267 23.28 11.12 5.05
C ARG A 267 23.79 11.40 6.47
N HIS A 268 24.05 12.66 6.81
CA HIS A 268 24.61 13.01 8.12
C HIS A 268 23.70 12.64 9.29
N MET A 269 22.39 12.76 9.09
CA MET A 269 21.38 12.35 10.07
C MET A 269 21.41 10.83 10.29
N LEU A 270 21.53 10.05 9.21
CA LEU A 270 21.63 8.60 9.29
C LEU A 270 22.94 8.14 9.91
N GLU A 271 24.07 8.76 9.56
CA GLU A 271 25.39 8.46 10.13
C GLU A 271 25.39 8.65 11.66
N HIS A 272 24.91 9.81 12.13
CA HIS A 272 24.80 10.07 13.56
C HIS A 272 23.88 9.06 14.28
N PHE A 273 22.77 8.70 13.65
CA PHE A 273 21.87 7.70 14.21
C PHE A 273 22.51 6.30 14.25
N VAL A 274 23.29 5.93 13.23
CA VAL A 274 24.03 4.66 13.18
C VAL A 274 25.09 4.58 14.29
N GLU A 275 25.80 5.66 14.59
CA GLU A 275 26.72 5.74 15.73
C GLU A 275 26.01 5.46 17.05
N LYS A 276 24.85 6.11 17.27
CA LYS A 276 23.99 5.85 18.43
C LYS A 276 23.54 4.38 18.51
N LEU A 277 23.18 3.78 17.38
CA LEU A 277 22.79 2.37 17.32
C LEU A 277 23.92 1.40 17.67
N HIS A 278 25.17 1.71 17.29
CA HIS A 278 26.31 0.90 17.69
C HIS A 278 26.48 0.86 19.20
N LEU A 279 26.31 2.00 19.88
CA LEU A 279 26.36 2.06 21.35
C LEU A 279 25.26 1.21 21.99
N LEU A 280 24.02 1.29 21.48
CA LEU A 280 22.90 0.47 21.95
C LEU A 280 23.12 -1.04 21.71
N HIS A 281 23.74 -1.39 20.58
CA HIS A 281 24.09 -2.78 20.28
C HIS A 281 25.11 -3.32 21.30
N ILE A 282 26.15 -2.55 21.61
CA ILE A 282 27.17 -2.93 22.61
C ILE A 282 26.52 -3.10 23.99
N GLU A 283 25.69 -2.16 24.43
CA GLU A 283 24.99 -2.25 25.72
C GLU A 283 24.10 -3.51 25.81
N SER A 284 23.37 -3.83 24.73
CA SER A 284 22.54 -5.04 24.67
C SER A 284 23.36 -6.33 24.81
N SER A 285 24.60 -6.34 24.30
CA SER A 285 25.51 -7.49 24.43
C SER A 285 25.99 -7.68 25.88
N TRP A 286 26.21 -6.60 26.62
CA TRP A 286 26.65 -6.67 28.03
C TRP A 286 25.59 -7.25 28.95
N SER A 287 24.30 -7.00 28.66
CA SER A 287 23.20 -7.59 29.41
C SER A 287 23.15 -9.12 29.29
N SER A 288 23.66 -9.69 28.20
CA SER A 288 23.74 -11.14 27.98
C SER A 288 24.93 -11.83 28.68
N LEU A 289 25.91 -11.04 29.14
CA LEU A 289 27.13 -11.52 29.80
C LEU A 289 27.00 -11.62 31.33
N LYS A 290 25.84 -11.29 31.92
CA LYS A 290 25.62 -11.49 33.36
C LYS A 290 25.65 -12.99 33.69
N PRO A 291 26.50 -13.44 34.64
CA PRO A 291 26.53 -14.84 35.04
C PRO A 291 25.17 -15.25 35.62
N PRO A 292 24.72 -16.51 35.44
CA PRO A 292 23.48 -16.98 36.05
C PRO A 292 23.57 -16.75 37.56
N SER A 293 22.58 -16.03 38.11
CA SER A 293 22.46 -15.85 39.56
C SER A 293 22.53 -17.22 40.22
N ALA A 294 23.48 -17.38 41.15
CA ALA A 294 23.72 -18.63 41.86
C ALA A 294 22.41 -19.22 42.41
N PRO A 295 22.20 -20.54 42.37
CA PRO A 295 21.02 -21.17 42.95
C PRO A 295 20.94 -20.77 44.42
N SER A 296 19.81 -20.19 44.81
CA SER A 296 19.49 -19.88 46.19
C SER A 296 19.50 -21.18 47.01
N THR A 297 20.61 -21.47 47.68
CA THR A 297 20.67 -22.45 48.77
C THR A 297 19.77 -21.93 49.89
N LEU A 298 18.57 -22.50 49.95
CA LEU A 298 17.73 -22.49 51.14
C LEU A 298 18.46 -23.26 52.24
N ALA A 299 18.73 -22.59 53.36
CA ALA A 299 18.96 -23.17 54.67
C ALA A 299 17.86 -22.64 55.59
#